data_AF-A0A815F5F0-F1
#
_entry.id   AF-A0A815F5F0-F1
#
_cell.length_a   1.000
_cell.length_b   1.000
_cell.length_c   1.000
_cell.angle_alpha   90.00
_cell.angle_beta   90.00
_cell.angle_gamma   90.00
#
_symmetry.space_group_name_H-M   'P 1'
#
loop_
_entity.id
_entity.type
_entity.pdbx_description
1 polymer ?
#
loop_
_entity_poly.entity_id
_entity_poly.type
_entity_poly.pdbx_seq_one_letter_code
_entity_poly.pdbx_strand_id
1 'polypeptide(L)'
;MCSTAFLFFVGEPFSVKLRTLIANIDIPHCTVWNLYGPTEITVACTYHLVDIKSNNANISIGIPFPNYRWLVLNKFFQSTSISQKGELFVGGAGVFAGYLGRDDLTVKALIEIDDELFYRIGDLATMDNNGLLHYHGRKDYQIKLHGQRIELGEIERCLLNITSISACVVIKWNDDHLIAYVQSSHINEEQLRQHCQSHLPPHMIPSMFIILEKLPLNQNGKVDRKQLPLPDFSLSTLLSSDKSDIPLNQFEERILTIWYQVLHCNENYISGATSFFSVGGHSLRFIELYYRYQSLFNFDAHSLSIGLFLQQPTIRQHAQLLQTLPSNDTQTKQWQSLDINEGTTFLN
;
A
#
# COMPACT_ATOMS: atom_id res chain seq x y z
N MET A 1 35.75 -2.41 13.02
CA MET A 1 35.48 -2.74 11.61
C MET A 1 34.13 -2.12 11.27
N CYS A 2 34.08 -1.09 10.43
CA CYS A 2 32.79 -0.59 9.95
C CYS A 2 32.21 -1.64 9.01
N SER A 3 31.11 -2.27 9.40
CA SER A 3 30.38 -3.19 8.54
C SER A 3 29.81 -2.42 7.35
N THR A 4 30.19 -2.77 6.12
CA THR A 4 29.51 -2.29 4.91
C THR A 4 28.06 -2.73 4.96
N ALA A 5 27.13 -1.78 4.85
CA ALA A 5 25.69 -2.06 4.81
C ALA A 5 25.21 -2.12 3.35
N PHE A 6 24.41 -3.11 3.01
CA PHE A 6 23.74 -3.22 1.72
C PHE A 6 22.24 -3.14 1.94
N LEU A 7 21.60 -2.13 1.33
CA LEU A 7 20.15 -1.97 1.37
C LEU A 7 19.57 -2.31 0.02
N PHE A 8 18.66 -3.28 -0.01
CA PHE A 8 17.95 -3.69 -1.20
C PHE A 8 16.49 -3.26 -1.10
N PHE A 9 16.03 -2.51 -2.09
CA PHE A 9 14.65 -2.09 -2.20
C PHE A 9 14.04 -2.74 -3.42
N VAL A 10 12.87 -3.36 -3.24
CA VAL A 10 12.15 -4.08 -4.28
C VAL A 10 10.66 -3.99 -3.99
N GLY A 11 9.83 -4.15 -5.01
CA GLY A 11 8.38 -4.09 -4.87
C GLY A 11 7.85 -2.80 -5.45
N GLU A 12 8.17 -1.63 -4.89
CA GLU A 12 7.62 -0.36 -5.37
C GLU A 12 8.67 0.49 -6.11
N PRO A 13 8.23 1.45 -6.96
CA PRO A 13 9.17 2.39 -7.57
C PRO A 13 10.00 3.10 -6.49
N PHE A 14 11.31 2.98 -6.57
CA PHE A 14 12.22 3.67 -5.67
C PHE A 14 12.10 5.18 -5.91
N SER A 15 11.65 5.92 -4.90
CA SER A 15 11.29 7.33 -5.04
C SER A 15 12.47 8.27 -4.72
N VAL A 16 12.42 9.48 -5.28
CA VAL A 16 13.35 10.56 -4.92
C VAL A 16 13.26 10.88 -3.43
N LYS A 17 12.05 10.88 -2.86
CA LYS A 17 11.82 11.10 -1.42
C LYS A 17 12.58 10.08 -0.57
N LEU A 18 12.51 8.79 -0.93
CA LEU A 18 13.24 7.74 -0.24
C LEU A 18 14.76 7.89 -0.40
N ARG A 19 15.23 8.26 -1.60
CA ARG A 19 16.65 8.56 -1.83
C ARG A 19 17.17 9.66 -0.91
N THR A 20 16.44 10.78 -0.84
CA THR A 20 16.78 11.93 0.00
C THR A 20 16.79 11.56 1.48
N LEU A 21 15.78 10.79 1.92
CA LEU A 21 15.73 10.31 3.30
C LEU A 21 16.96 9.46 3.65
N ILE A 22 17.32 8.49 2.80
CA ILE A 22 18.49 7.63 3.03
C ILE A 22 19.79 8.45 3.04
N ALA A 23 19.90 9.45 2.15
CA ALA A 23 21.06 10.34 2.12
C ALA A 23 21.23 11.14 3.43
N ASN A 24 20.13 11.44 4.14
CA ASN A 24 20.15 12.20 5.39
C ASN A 24 20.41 11.35 6.65
N ILE A 25 20.22 10.03 6.60
CA ILE A 25 20.38 9.15 7.78
C ILE A 25 21.87 8.89 8.12
N ASP A 26 22.82 9.32 7.27
CA ASP A 26 24.27 9.15 7.42
C ASP A 26 24.66 7.72 7.86
N ILE A 27 24.36 6.73 7.01
CA ILE A 27 24.73 5.33 7.24
C ILE A 27 26.15 5.12 6.67
N PRO A 28 27.19 4.98 7.50
CA PRO A 28 28.56 4.85 7.01
C PRO A 28 28.72 3.59 6.17
N HIS A 29 29.39 3.72 5.02
CA HIS A 29 29.65 2.62 4.08
C HIS A 29 28.39 1.87 3.61
N CYS A 30 27.29 2.60 3.38
CA CYS A 30 26.05 2.04 2.86
C CYS A 30 25.99 2.07 1.32
N THR A 31 25.60 0.94 0.72
CA THR A 31 25.30 0.82 -0.72
C THR A 31 23.82 0.53 -0.90
N VAL A 32 23.14 1.27 -1.76
CA VAL A 32 21.70 1.15 -2.00
C VAL A 32 21.44 0.58 -3.38
N TRP A 33 20.66 -0.50 -3.44
CA TRP A 33 20.28 -1.19 -4.66
C TRP A 33 18.77 -1.11 -4.85
N ASN A 34 18.35 -0.60 -6.01
CA ASN A 34 16.98 -0.70 -6.48
C ASN A 34 16.87 -1.98 -7.33
N LEU A 35 16.09 -2.94 -6.86
CA LEU A 35 15.82 -4.19 -7.56
C LEU A 35 14.40 -4.15 -8.10
N TYR A 36 14.19 -4.86 -9.21
CA TYR A 36 12.85 -4.97 -9.78
C TYR A 36 12.60 -6.38 -10.27
N GLY A 37 11.38 -6.83 -10.02
CA GLY A 37 10.78 -7.92 -10.74
C GLY A 37 9.55 -8.49 -10.02
N PRO A 38 8.61 -9.10 -10.76
CA PRO A 38 7.45 -9.76 -10.19
C PRO A 38 7.75 -11.17 -9.65
N THR A 39 6.78 -11.80 -9.00
CA THR A 39 6.90 -13.19 -8.50
C THR A 39 7.21 -14.19 -9.62
N GLU A 40 6.59 -14.00 -10.79
CA GLU A 40 6.68 -14.89 -11.95
C GLU A 40 8.07 -14.91 -12.62
N ILE A 41 9.00 -14.07 -12.18
CA ILE A 41 10.40 -14.10 -12.65
C ILE A 41 11.40 -14.51 -11.56
N THR A 42 10.93 -15.02 -10.41
CA THR A 42 11.77 -15.37 -9.26
C THR A 42 12.40 -14.15 -8.56
N VAL A 43 11.57 -13.43 -7.79
CA VAL A 43 11.95 -12.32 -6.89
C VAL A 43 12.37 -11.03 -7.60
N ALA A 44 13.46 -11.03 -8.36
CA ALA A 44 13.96 -9.85 -9.07
C ALA A 44 14.72 -10.27 -10.33
N CYS A 45 14.50 -9.55 -11.43
CA CYS A 45 15.12 -9.79 -12.72
C CYS A 45 16.04 -8.64 -13.15
N THR A 46 15.97 -7.47 -12.51
CA THR A 46 16.86 -6.34 -12.77
C THR A 46 17.40 -5.72 -11.48
N TYR A 47 18.53 -5.02 -11.59
CA TYR A 47 19.18 -4.33 -10.50
C TYR A 47 19.82 -3.01 -10.94
N HIS A 48 19.77 -2.02 -10.06
CA HIS A 48 20.36 -0.70 -10.24
C HIS A 48 21.07 -0.26 -8.96
N LEU A 49 22.34 0.12 -9.07
CA LEU A 49 23.06 0.80 -7.99
C LEU A 49 22.58 2.25 -7.92
N VAL A 50 21.89 2.61 -6.84
CA VAL A 50 21.35 3.96 -6.65
C VAL A 50 22.47 4.87 -6.18
N ASP A 51 22.77 5.90 -6.98
CA ASP A 51 23.55 7.03 -6.51
C ASP A 51 22.69 7.90 -5.59
N ILE A 52 22.87 7.74 -4.27
CA ILE A 52 22.12 8.46 -3.24
C ILE A 52 22.37 9.99 -3.27
N LYS A 53 23.46 10.45 -3.89
CA LYS A 53 23.80 11.88 -4.02
C LYS A 53 23.29 12.49 -5.33
N SER A 54 22.72 11.68 -6.21
CA SER A 54 22.20 12.15 -7.48
C SER A 54 20.94 13.01 -7.30
N ASN A 55 20.81 14.03 -8.14
CA ASN A 55 19.60 14.86 -8.26
C ASN A 55 18.67 14.37 -9.38
N ASN A 56 18.95 13.24 -10.03
CA ASN A 56 18.10 12.75 -11.12
C ASN A 56 16.72 12.33 -10.58
N ALA A 57 15.64 12.88 -11.13
CA ALA A 57 14.29 12.55 -10.72
C ALA A 57 13.85 11.15 -11.20
N ASN A 58 14.45 10.65 -12.28
CA ASN A 58 14.10 9.37 -12.85
C ASN A 58 15.09 8.29 -12.40
N ILE A 59 14.64 7.41 -11.51
CA ILE A 59 15.46 6.35 -10.92
C ILE A 59 15.18 5.06 -11.69
N SER A 60 16.21 4.55 -12.35
CA SER A 60 16.11 3.36 -13.19
C SER A 60 15.83 2.11 -12.35
N ILE A 61 15.12 1.15 -12.94
CA ILE A 61 15.03 -0.24 -12.44
C ILE A 61 16.23 -1.09 -12.89
N GLY A 62 17.12 -0.53 -13.70
CA GLY A 62 18.46 -1.02 -13.96
C GLY A 62 18.61 -1.86 -15.22
N ILE A 63 19.55 -2.80 -15.14
CA ILE A 63 19.89 -3.77 -16.18
C ILE A 63 19.50 -5.18 -15.69
N PRO A 64 19.41 -6.20 -16.58
CA PRO A 64 19.03 -7.53 -16.17
C PRO A 64 20.13 -8.17 -15.30
N PHE A 65 19.73 -9.00 -14.35
CA PHE A 65 20.64 -9.98 -13.74
C PHE A 65 21.19 -10.93 -14.80
N PRO A 66 22.38 -11.55 -14.57
CA PRO A 66 22.87 -12.61 -15.43
C PRO A 66 21.81 -13.69 -15.66
N ASN A 67 21.75 -14.24 -16.88
CA ASN A 67 20.77 -15.23 -17.31
C ASN A 67 19.31 -14.75 -17.39
N TYR A 68 19.05 -13.45 -17.23
CA TYR A 68 17.79 -12.83 -17.63
C TYR A 68 17.98 -12.06 -18.94
N ARG A 69 16.92 -12.02 -19.73
CA ARG A 69 16.78 -11.13 -20.88
C ARG A 69 15.51 -10.31 -20.69
N TRP A 70 15.49 -9.10 -21.24
CA TRP A 70 14.27 -8.33 -21.31
C TRP A 70 14.08 -7.76 -22.71
N LEU A 71 12.82 -7.54 -23.06
CA LEU A 71 12.40 -6.86 -24.28
C LEU A 71 11.39 -5.79 -23.92
N VAL A 72 11.52 -4.61 -24.52
CA VAL A 72 10.49 -3.58 -24.48
C VAL A 72 9.82 -3.57 -25.86
N LEU A 73 8.58 -4.02 -25.91
CA LEU A 73 7.86 -4.25 -27.16
C LEU A 73 6.67 -3.29 -27.31
N ASN A 74 6.41 -2.87 -28.54
CA ASN A 74 5.19 -2.12 -28.88
C ASN A 74 3.97 -3.06 -28.97
N LYS A 75 2.79 -2.50 -29.27
CA LYS A 75 1.52 -3.25 -29.40
C LYS A 75 1.51 -4.32 -30.51
N PHE A 76 2.49 -4.31 -31.40
CA PHE A 76 2.67 -5.26 -32.49
C PHE A 76 3.81 -6.27 -32.20
N PHE A 77 4.28 -6.35 -30.95
CA PHE A 77 5.38 -7.22 -30.52
C PHE A 77 6.72 -6.92 -31.22
N GLN A 78 6.93 -5.67 -31.63
CA GLN A 78 8.21 -5.22 -32.19
C GLN A 78 9.00 -4.43 -31.16
N SER A 79 10.33 -4.60 -31.14
CA SER A 79 11.23 -3.84 -30.27
C SER A 79 11.05 -2.34 -30.44
N THR A 80 10.97 -1.63 -29.31
CA THR A 80 10.89 -0.16 -29.30
C THR A 80 12.26 0.47 -29.51
N SER A 81 12.28 1.66 -30.11
CA SER A 81 13.48 2.49 -30.14
C SER A 81 13.86 2.98 -28.73
N ILE A 82 15.08 3.50 -28.58
CA ILE A 82 15.52 4.13 -27.33
C ILE A 82 14.55 5.25 -26.93
N SER A 83 14.24 5.32 -25.64
CA SER A 83 13.30 6.25 -25.00
C SER A 83 11.84 6.11 -25.45
N GLN A 84 11.50 5.15 -26.32
CA GLN A 84 10.13 4.88 -26.72
C GLN A 84 9.47 3.93 -25.72
N LYS A 85 8.26 4.30 -25.28
CA LYS A 85 7.49 3.52 -24.30
C LYS A 85 6.94 2.25 -24.95
N GLY A 86 7.11 1.12 -24.27
CA GLY A 86 6.55 -0.17 -24.63
C GLY A 86 6.20 -1.00 -23.41
N GLU A 87 5.70 -2.21 -23.66
CA GLU A 87 5.43 -3.21 -22.63
C GLU A 87 6.70 -4.04 -22.36
N LEU A 88 6.98 -4.31 -21.09
CA LEU A 88 8.14 -5.09 -20.65
C LEU A 88 7.84 -6.59 -20.65
N PHE A 89 8.73 -7.34 -21.29
CA PHE A 89 8.77 -8.79 -21.34
C PHE A 89 10.10 -9.27 -20.75
N VAL A 90 10.09 -10.35 -19.98
CA VAL A 90 11.31 -10.90 -19.37
C VAL A 90 11.42 -12.38 -19.65
N GLY A 91 12.55 -12.79 -20.20
CA GLY A 91 12.92 -14.17 -20.49
C GLY A 91 14.11 -14.62 -19.65
N GLY A 92 14.47 -15.89 -19.79
CA GLY A 92 15.65 -16.47 -19.14
C GLY A 92 15.33 -17.32 -17.90
N ALA A 93 16.37 -17.61 -17.11
CA ALA A 93 16.36 -18.71 -16.14
C ALA A 93 15.37 -18.56 -14.98
N GLY A 94 14.95 -17.34 -14.65
CA GLY A 94 14.02 -17.09 -13.55
C GLY A 94 12.55 -17.11 -13.93
N VAL A 95 12.22 -17.26 -15.21
CA VAL A 95 10.83 -17.35 -15.66
C VAL A 95 10.17 -18.58 -15.02
N PHE A 96 9.06 -18.35 -14.33
CA PHE A 96 8.26 -19.40 -13.70
C PHE A 96 7.77 -20.46 -14.71
N ALA A 97 7.45 -21.65 -14.21
CA ALA A 97 6.88 -22.72 -15.03
C ALA A 97 5.41 -22.47 -15.43
N GLY A 98 4.73 -21.54 -14.75
CA GLY A 98 3.32 -21.22 -14.96
C GLY A 98 2.52 -21.09 -13.66
N TYR A 99 1.23 -20.82 -13.80
CA TYR A 99 0.28 -20.74 -12.69
C TYR A 99 -0.29 -22.13 -12.37
N LEU A 100 -0.24 -22.52 -11.09
CA LEU A 100 -0.71 -23.83 -10.63
C LEU A 100 -2.18 -24.07 -11.01
N GLY A 101 -2.43 -25.11 -11.83
CA GLY A 101 -3.78 -25.51 -12.26
C GLY A 101 -4.48 -24.50 -13.16
N ARG A 102 -3.76 -23.53 -13.74
CA ARG A 102 -4.32 -22.42 -14.53
C ARG A 102 -3.61 -22.25 -15.87
N ASP A 103 -3.62 -23.29 -16.67
CA ASP A 103 -3.02 -23.32 -18.02
C ASP A 103 -3.59 -22.20 -18.91
N ASP A 104 -4.86 -21.85 -18.73
CA ASP A 104 -5.54 -20.75 -19.42
C ASP A 104 -4.89 -19.37 -19.17
N LEU A 105 -4.30 -19.17 -17.99
CA LEU A 105 -3.53 -17.98 -17.64
C LEU A 105 -2.07 -18.13 -18.03
N THR A 106 -1.49 -19.32 -17.84
CA THR A 106 -0.09 -19.61 -18.18
C THR A 106 0.21 -19.32 -19.65
N VAL A 107 -0.62 -19.83 -20.57
CA VAL A 107 -0.44 -19.63 -22.02
C VAL A 107 -0.62 -18.17 -22.45
N LYS A 108 -1.39 -17.36 -21.69
CA LYS A 108 -1.54 -15.92 -21.96
C LYS A 108 -0.37 -15.10 -21.42
N ALA A 109 0.27 -15.59 -20.36
CA ALA A 109 1.35 -14.93 -19.65
C ALA A 109 2.73 -15.23 -20.25
N LEU A 110 2.96 -16.47 -20.71
CA LEU A 110 4.19 -16.91 -21.35
C LEU A 110 4.05 -16.81 -22.87
N ILE A 111 4.86 -15.94 -23.47
CA ILE A 111 4.88 -15.67 -24.91
C ILE A 111 6.20 -16.18 -25.47
N GLU A 112 6.13 -17.01 -26.50
CA GLU A 112 7.30 -17.49 -27.23
C GLU A 112 7.78 -16.44 -28.24
N ILE A 113 9.05 -16.06 -28.16
CA ILE A 113 9.71 -15.10 -29.05
C ILE A 113 11.09 -15.66 -29.36
N ASP A 114 11.40 -15.88 -30.64
CA ASP A 114 12.68 -16.44 -31.11
C ASP A 114 13.07 -17.73 -30.37
N ASP A 115 12.12 -18.68 -30.25
CA ASP A 115 12.25 -19.98 -29.57
C ASP A 115 12.59 -19.90 -28.06
N GLU A 116 12.51 -18.71 -27.45
CA GLU A 116 12.63 -18.50 -26.00
C GLU A 116 11.28 -18.06 -25.40
N LEU A 117 10.97 -18.53 -24.18
CA LEU A 117 9.78 -18.10 -23.45
C LEU A 117 10.05 -16.80 -22.68
N PHE A 118 9.17 -15.83 -22.90
CA PHE A 118 9.14 -14.56 -22.18
C PHE A 118 7.85 -14.44 -21.36
N TYR A 119 7.99 -14.08 -20.08
CA TYR A 119 6.87 -13.63 -19.29
C TYR A 119 6.48 -12.20 -19.68
N ARG A 120 5.22 -12.04 -20.10
CA ARG A 120 4.59 -10.76 -20.40
C ARG A 120 4.15 -10.08 -19.10
N ILE A 121 4.99 -9.19 -18.57
CA ILE A 121 4.80 -8.63 -17.23
C ILE A 121 3.54 -7.78 -17.14
N GLY A 122 3.24 -6.98 -18.17
CA GLY A 122 2.19 -5.96 -18.14
C GLY A 122 2.64 -4.60 -17.60
N ASP A 123 3.92 -4.44 -17.29
CA ASP A 123 4.53 -3.17 -16.93
C ASP A 123 4.93 -2.40 -18.20
N LEU A 124 4.84 -1.06 -18.13
CA LEU A 124 5.31 -0.18 -19.19
C LEU A 124 6.69 0.34 -18.84
N ALA A 125 7.61 0.28 -19.80
CA ALA A 125 8.98 0.71 -19.63
C ALA A 125 9.52 1.47 -20.85
N THR A 126 10.63 2.18 -20.67
CA THR A 126 11.50 2.70 -21.74
C THR A 126 12.93 2.25 -21.45
N MET A 127 13.71 1.97 -22.50
CA MET A 127 15.15 1.81 -22.41
C MET A 127 15.85 3.14 -22.73
N ASP A 128 16.93 3.50 -22.04
CA ASP A 128 17.78 4.63 -22.43
C ASP A 128 19.03 4.22 -23.24
N ASN A 129 19.85 5.19 -23.62
CA ASN A 129 21.06 4.96 -24.42
C ASN A 129 22.11 4.05 -23.75
N ASN A 130 22.03 3.87 -22.43
CA ASN A 130 22.94 3.04 -21.66
C ASN A 130 22.36 1.63 -21.41
N GLY A 131 21.20 1.31 -22.00
CA GLY A 131 20.50 0.05 -21.76
C GLY A 131 19.80 -0.02 -20.40
N LEU A 132 19.64 1.10 -19.70
CA LEU A 132 18.92 1.15 -18.43
C LEU A 132 17.42 1.20 -18.68
N LEU A 133 16.67 0.40 -17.93
CA LEU A 133 15.22 0.39 -17.96
C LEU A 133 14.63 1.43 -17.01
N HIS A 134 13.63 2.14 -17.48
CA HIS A 134 12.86 3.11 -16.69
C HIS A 134 11.41 2.68 -16.66
N TYR A 135 10.86 2.49 -15.46
CA TYR A 135 9.49 2.03 -15.23
C TYR A 135 8.50 3.19 -15.33
N HIS A 136 7.35 2.95 -15.96
CA HIS A 136 6.32 3.97 -16.22
C HIS A 136 4.90 3.56 -15.83
N GLY A 137 4.77 2.62 -14.90
CA GLY A 137 3.47 2.12 -14.45
C GLY A 137 3.05 0.82 -15.13
N ARG A 138 1.80 0.42 -14.89
CA ARG A 138 1.19 -0.77 -15.48
C ARG A 138 0.25 -0.43 -16.63
N LYS A 139 0.08 -1.38 -17.55
CA LYS A 139 -0.91 -1.29 -18.63
C LYS A 139 -2.33 -1.60 -18.14
N ASP A 140 -2.46 -2.34 -17.05
CA ASP A 140 -3.73 -2.77 -16.46
C ASP A 140 -3.96 -2.11 -15.09
N TYR A 141 -4.99 -2.59 -14.37
CA TYR A 141 -5.42 -2.01 -13.09
C TYR A 141 -4.79 -2.67 -11.87
N GLN A 142 -3.76 -3.48 -12.06
CA GLN A 142 -3.00 -3.99 -10.94
C GLN A 142 -2.21 -2.87 -10.28
N ILE A 143 -2.22 -2.86 -8.96
CA ILE A 143 -1.52 -1.85 -8.17
C ILE A 143 -0.55 -2.52 -7.20
N LYS A 144 0.35 -1.69 -6.66
CA LYS A 144 1.04 -1.98 -5.40
C LYS A 144 0.60 -0.99 -4.35
N LEU A 145 0.28 -1.50 -3.17
CA LEU A 145 -0.12 -0.72 -2.01
C LEU A 145 0.71 -1.20 -0.82
N HIS A 146 1.55 -0.32 -0.28
CA HIS A 146 2.45 -0.63 0.83
C HIS A 146 3.31 -1.89 0.57
N GLY A 147 3.80 -2.06 -0.67
CA GLY A 147 4.63 -3.18 -1.10
C GLY A 147 3.85 -4.43 -1.51
N GLN A 148 2.53 -4.47 -1.33
CA GLN A 148 1.71 -5.64 -1.64
C GLN A 148 1.05 -5.51 -3.00
N ARG A 149 1.11 -6.60 -3.79
CA ARG A 149 0.51 -6.68 -5.12
C ARG A 149 -0.98 -6.95 -4.98
N ILE A 150 -1.82 -6.04 -5.46
CA ILE A 150 -3.27 -6.14 -5.37
C ILE A 150 -3.89 -6.12 -6.76
N GLU A 151 -4.69 -7.13 -7.04
CA GLU A 151 -5.55 -7.19 -8.21
C GLU A 151 -6.89 -6.52 -7.88
N LEU A 152 -7.11 -5.28 -8.34
CA LEU A 152 -8.35 -4.55 -8.04
C LEU A 152 -9.59 -5.33 -8.50
N GLY A 153 -9.48 -6.06 -9.61
CA GLY A 153 -10.54 -6.93 -10.12
C GLY A 153 -10.87 -8.13 -9.22
N GLU A 154 -10.00 -8.53 -8.29
CA GLU A 154 -10.30 -9.54 -7.27
C GLU A 154 -11.28 -9.01 -6.22
N ILE A 155 -11.03 -7.78 -5.75
CA ILE A 155 -11.91 -7.08 -4.81
C ILE A 155 -13.26 -6.80 -5.48
N GLU A 156 -13.25 -6.32 -6.72
CA GLU A 156 -14.48 -6.10 -7.52
C GLU A 156 -15.29 -7.39 -7.66
N ARG A 157 -14.66 -8.52 -8.01
CA ARG A 157 -15.34 -9.83 -8.11
C ARG A 157 -15.88 -10.33 -6.77
N CYS A 158 -15.13 -10.13 -5.68
CA CYS A 158 -15.58 -10.49 -4.34
C CYS A 158 -16.89 -9.77 -4.00
N LEU A 159 -16.96 -8.46 -4.24
CA LEU A 159 -18.16 -7.65 -4.01
C LEU A 159 -19.29 -8.02 -4.96
N LEU A 160 -19.01 -8.23 -6.25
CA LEU A 160 -20.01 -8.63 -7.26
C LEU A 160 -20.69 -9.98 -6.98
N ASN A 161 -20.15 -10.81 -6.08
CA ASN A 161 -20.85 -12.02 -5.63
C ASN A 161 -22.05 -11.73 -4.72
N ILE A 162 -22.22 -10.50 -4.22
CA ILE A 162 -23.39 -10.07 -3.46
C ILE A 162 -24.53 -9.74 -4.44
N THR A 163 -25.65 -10.45 -4.33
CA THR A 163 -26.77 -10.38 -5.30
C THR A 163 -27.36 -8.98 -5.50
N SER A 164 -27.30 -8.11 -4.49
CA SER A 164 -27.82 -6.74 -4.56
C SER A 164 -26.87 -5.73 -5.24
N ILE A 165 -25.67 -6.15 -5.63
CA ILE A 165 -24.68 -5.29 -6.29
C ILE A 165 -24.72 -5.52 -7.79
N SER A 166 -25.04 -4.45 -8.53
CA SER A 166 -25.18 -4.50 -9.99
C SER A 166 -23.89 -4.16 -10.73
N ALA A 167 -23.01 -3.38 -10.11
CA ALA A 167 -21.70 -3.03 -10.64
C ALA A 167 -20.77 -2.58 -9.50
N CYS A 168 -19.47 -2.79 -9.66
CA CYS A 168 -18.46 -2.36 -8.70
C CYS A 168 -17.19 -1.94 -9.45
N VAL A 169 -16.54 -0.88 -8.96
CA VAL A 169 -15.19 -0.48 -9.38
C VAL A 169 -14.37 -0.13 -8.17
N VAL A 170 -13.15 -0.67 -8.11
CA VAL A 170 -12.18 -0.36 -7.06
C VAL A 170 -11.05 0.49 -7.65
N ILE A 171 -10.63 1.49 -6.88
CA ILE A 171 -9.50 2.36 -7.21
C ILE A 171 -8.52 2.46 -6.05
N LYS A 172 -7.27 2.77 -6.40
CA LYS A 172 -6.28 3.31 -5.46
C LYS A 172 -6.45 4.83 -5.40
N TRP A 173 -6.52 5.40 -4.19
CA TRP A 173 -6.68 6.82 -3.94
C TRP A 173 -5.55 7.38 -3.06
N ASN A 174 -5.00 8.54 -3.43
CA ASN A 174 -3.90 9.25 -2.73
C ASN A 174 -2.73 8.36 -2.28
N ASP A 175 -2.42 7.36 -3.09
CA ASP A 175 -1.38 6.36 -2.85
C ASP A 175 -1.52 5.41 -1.63
N ASP A 176 -2.47 5.66 -0.74
CA ASP A 176 -2.60 4.97 0.55
C ASP A 176 -3.93 4.23 0.75
N HIS A 177 -4.93 4.48 -0.11
CA HIS A 177 -6.30 4.00 0.12
C HIS A 177 -6.86 3.16 -1.01
N LEU A 178 -7.64 2.14 -0.63
CA LEU A 178 -8.52 1.41 -1.54
C LEU A 178 -9.94 1.90 -1.36
N ILE A 179 -10.57 2.29 -2.47
CA ILE A 179 -11.94 2.80 -2.46
C ILE A 179 -12.79 1.98 -3.41
N ALA A 180 -13.87 1.41 -2.89
CA ALA A 180 -14.83 0.63 -3.65
C ALA A 180 -16.07 1.46 -3.93
N TYR A 181 -16.33 1.75 -5.21
CA TYR A 181 -17.59 2.34 -5.66
C TYR A 181 -18.55 1.22 -6.03
N VAL A 182 -19.71 1.20 -5.38
CA VAL A 182 -20.66 0.08 -5.45
C VAL A 182 -22.01 0.59 -5.93
N GLN A 183 -22.55 0.00 -6.98
CA GLN A 183 -23.88 0.32 -7.49
C GLN A 183 -24.94 -0.58 -6.85
N SER A 184 -25.67 -0.07 -5.86
CA SER A 184 -26.70 -0.82 -5.13
C SER A 184 -27.70 0.11 -4.41
N SER A 185 -28.90 -0.39 -4.14
CA SER A 185 -29.97 0.30 -3.40
C SER A 185 -30.34 -0.35 -2.05
N HIS A 186 -29.73 -1.49 -1.71
CA HIS A 186 -30.17 -2.34 -0.59
C HIS A 186 -29.03 -2.88 0.28
N ILE A 187 -27.89 -2.20 0.28
CA ILE A 187 -26.72 -2.59 1.06
C ILE A 187 -26.10 -1.38 1.75
N ASN A 188 -25.52 -1.59 2.93
CA ASN A 188 -24.75 -0.58 3.63
C ASN A 188 -23.25 -0.91 3.63
N GLU A 189 -22.43 0.05 4.06
CA GLU A 189 -20.97 -0.10 4.09
C GLU A 189 -20.50 -1.26 5.00
N GLU A 190 -21.15 -1.45 6.15
CA GLU A 190 -20.78 -2.50 7.11
C GLU A 190 -20.90 -3.90 6.49
N GLN A 191 -22.00 -4.16 5.78
CA GLN A 191 -22.24 -5.43 5.09
C GLN A 191 -21.18 -5.68 4.00
N LEU A 192 -20.81 -4.65 3.23
CA LEU A 192 -19.75 -4.74 2.22
C LEU A 192 -18.41 -5.10 2.87
N ARG A 193 -18.08 -4.43 3.98
CA ARG A 193 -16.84 -4.62 4.72
C ARG A 193 -16.74 -6.02 5.34
N GLN A 194 -17.80 -6.50 5.98
CA GLN A 194 -17.87 -7.85 6.57
C GLN A 194 -17.73 -8.94 5.50
N HIS A 195 -18.36 -8.74 4.33
CA HIS A 195 -18.22 -9.65 3.20
C HIS A 195 -16.78 -9.71 2.69
N CYS A 196 -16.12 -8.56 2.52
CA CYS A 196 -14.70 -8.52 2.17
C CYS A 196 -13.83 -9.20 3.23
N GLN A 197 -14.05 -8.94 4.51
CA GLN A 197 -13.28 -9.54 5.62
C GLN A 197 -13.34 -11.07 5.67
N SER A 198 -14.45 -11.65 5.23
CA SER A 198 -14.62 -13.12 5.21
C SER A 198 -14.02 -13.81 3.99
N HIS A 199 -13.68 -13.06 2.92
CA HIS A 199 -13.23 -13.63 1.65
C HIS A 199 -11.88 -13.12 1.17
N LEU A 200 -11.40 -11.98 1.68
CA LEU A 200 -10.20 -11.32 1.22
C LEU A 200 -9.17 -11.17 2.36
N PRO A 201 -7.87 -11.19 2.03
CA PRO A 201 -6.83 -10.78 2.97
C PRO A 201 -7.04 -9.34 3.48
N PRO A 202 -6.61 -9.01 4.72
CA PRO A 202 -6.86 -7.70 5.32
C PRO A 202 -6.46 -6.49 4.49
N HIS A 203 -5.35 -6.59 3.75
CA HIS A 203 -4.82 -5.51 2.93
C HIS A 203 -5.56 -5.25 1.61
N MET A 204 -6.42 -6.18 1.20
CA MET A 204 -7.28 -6.03 0.02
C MET A 204 -8.65 -5.43 0.39
N ILE A 205 -8.95 -5.26 1.68
CA ILE A 205 -10.22 -4.70 2.12
C ILE A 205 -10.20 -3.18 1.84
N PRO A 206 -11.18 -2.66 1.08
CA PRO A 206 -11.32 -1.22 0.88
C PRO A 206 -11.39 -0.45 2.21
N SER A 207 -10.63 0.64 2.30
CA SER A 207 -10.72 1.55 3.45
C SER A 207 -12.05 2.29 3.45
N MET A 208 -12.65 2.54 2.28
CA MET A 208 -13.93 3.24 2.12
C MET A 208 -14.80 2.57 1.05
N PHE A 209 -16.11 2.57 1.29
CA PHE A 209 -17.12 2.13 0.33
C PHE A 209 -18.05 3.31 -0.03
N ILE A 210 -18.20 3.59 -1.31
CA ILE A 210 -19.08 4.66 -1.80
C ILE A 210 -20.22 4.00 -2.58
N ILE A 211 -21.41 4.01 -2.00
CA ILE A 211 -22.60 3.41 -2.60
C ILE A 211 -23.29 4.46 -3.48
N LEU A 212 -23.54 4.10 -4.73
CA LEU A 212 -24.13 4.96 -5.74
C LEU A 212 -25.37 4.29 -6.33
N GLU A 213 -26.38 5.09 -6.69
CA GLU A 213 -27.50 4.58 -7.48
C GLU A 213 -27.05 4.14 -8.88
N LYS A 214 -26.07 4.84 -9.46
CA LYS A 214 -25.52 4.55 -10.77
C LYS A 214 -24.05 4.94 -10.88
N LEU A 215 -23.22 4.06 -11.45
CA LEU A 215 -21.84 4.38 -11.79
C LEU A 215 -21.78 5.28 -13.04
N PRO A 216 -20.87 6.28 -13.07
CA PRO A 216 -20.66 7.08 -14.26
C PRO A 216 -20.10 6.19 -15.38
N LEU A 217 -20.66 6.29 -16.58
CA LEU A 217 -20.22 5.54 -17.75
C LEU A 217 -19.68 6.49 -18.82
N ASN A 218 -18.65 6.06 -19.54
CA ASN A 218 -18.16 6.75 -20.73
C ASN A 218 -19.05 6.45 -21.95
N GLN A 219 -18.74 7.10 -23.07
CA GLN A 219 -19.48 6.93 -24.34
C GLN A 219 -19.53 5.49 -24.86
N ASN A 220 -18.61 4.62 -24.42
CA ASN A 220 -18.55 3.21 -24.78
C ASN A 220 -19.25 2.29 -23.76
N GLY A 221 -20.00 2.85 -22.80
CA GLY A 221 -20.71 2.10 -21.77
C GLY A 221 -19.82 1.47 -20.69
N LYS A 222 -18.53 1.81 -20.63
CA LYS A 222 -17.61 1.38 -19.56
C LYS A 222 -17.58 2.42 -18.44
N VAL A 223 -17.28 2.01 -17.21
CA VAL A 223 -17.19 2.96 -16.09
C VAL A 223 -16.15 4.04 -16.36
N ASP A 224 -16.57 5.30 -16.24
CA ASP A 224 -15.69 6.46 -16.34
C ASP A 224 -15.08 6.78 -14.97
N ARG A 225 -13.89 6.21 -14.75
CA ARG A 225 -13.14 6.38 -13.49
C ARG A 225 -12.82 7.85 -13.18
N LYS A 226 -12.76 8.73 -14.19
CA LYS A 226 -12.46 10.17 -13.99
C LYS A 226 -13.65 10.96 -13.46
N GLN A 227 -14.86 10.43 -13.62
CA GLN A 227 -16.10 11.04 -13.16
C GLN A 227 -16.61 10.42 -11.86
N LEU A 228 -15.85 9.50 -11.26
CA LEU A 228 -16.20 8.95 -9.96
C LEU A 228 -16.22 10.08 -8.92
N PRO A 229 -17.24 10.12 -8.04
CA PRO A 229 -17.28 11.09 -6.96
C PRO A 229 -16.00 11.05 -6.14
N LEU A 230 -15.48 12.23 -5.78
CA LEU A 230 -14.30 12.30 -4.93
C LEU A 230 -14.62 11.69 -3.57
N PRO A 231 -13.74 10.82 -3.05
CA PRO A 231 -13.94 10.23 -1.75
C PRO A 231 -13.79 11.30 -0.67
N ASP A 232 -14.81 11.39 0.17
CA ASP A 232 -14.80 12.30 1.29
C ASP A 232 -14.32 11.55 2.54
N PHE A 233 -13.04 11.73 2.87
CA PHE A 233 -12.45 11.23 4.12
C PHE A 233 -12.80 12.10 5.33
N SER A 234 -13.72 13.06 5.19
CA SER A 234 -14.32 13.68 6.35
C SER A 234 -15.01 12.61 7.19
N LEU A 235 -14.60 12.51 8.45
CA LEU A 235 -15.11 11.53 9.40
C LEU A 235 -16.64 11.56 9.51
N SER A 236 -17.29 12.71 9.30
CA SER A 236 -18.76 12.84 9.29
C SER A 236 -19.46 11.90 8.31
N THR A 237 -18.82 11.53 7.21
CA THR A 237 -19.38 10.65 6.17
C THR A 237 -19.07 9.17 6.44
N LEU A 238 -17.93 8.87 7.08
CA LEU A 238 -17.52 7.52 7.49
C LEU A 238 -18.26 7.01 8.74
N LEU A 239 -18.79 7.93 9.55
CA LEU A 239 -19.54 7.64 10.77
C LEU A 239 -21.04 7.44 10.46
N SER A 240 -21.37 6.49 9.58
CA SER A 240 -22.76 6.09 9.40
C SER A 240 -23.21 5.21 10.58
N SER A 241 -23.81 5.87 11.58
CA SER A 241 -24.85 5.32 12.47
C SER A 241 -24.51 4.13 13.38
N ASP A 242 -23.28 4.03 13.90
CA ASP A 242 -23.01 3.01 14.91
C ASP A 242 -23.57 3.44 16.28
N LYS A 243 -24.74 2.87 16.63
CA LYS A 243 -25.48 3.11 17.89
C LYS A 243 -24.75 2.57 19.14
N SER A 244 -23.49 2.17 19.04
CA SER A 244 -22.64 1.79 20.19
C SER A 244 -21.96 3.02 20.80
N ASP A 245 -22.74 4.08 21.02
CA ASP A 245 -22.32 5.42 21.43
C ASP A 245 -22.01 5.45 22.94
N ILE A 246 -21.16 4.54 23.40
CA ILE A 246 -20.59 4.63 24.74
C ILE A 246 -19.59 5.79 24.69
N PRO A 247 -19.81 6.88 25.45
CA PRO A 247 -18.92 8.02 25.45
C PRO A 247 -17.49 7.58 25.77
N LEU A 248 -16.54 8.21 25.10
CA LEU A 248 -15.14 8.00 25.39
C LEU A 248 -14.87 8.45 26.83
N ASN A 249 -14.13 7.65 27.59
CA ASN A 249 -13.59 8.13 28.86
C ASN A 249 -12.39 9.05 28.61
N GLN A 250 -11.95 9.77 29.64
CA GLN A 250 -10.84 10.75 29.53
C GLN A 250 -9.55 10.14 28.96
N PHE A 251 -9.30 8.84 29.16
CA PHE A 251 -8.13 8.16 28.63
C PHE A 251 -8.29 7.86 27.13
N GLU A 252 -9.46 7.39 26.72
CA GLU A 252 -9.81 7.15 25.33
C GLU A 252 -9.81 8.46 24.51
N GLU A 253 -10.26 9.58 25.07
CA GLU A 253 -10.21 10.91 24.43
C GLU A 253 -8.76 11.34 24.12
N ARG A 254 -7.81 11.06 25.03
CA ARG A 254 -6.39 11.37 24.80
C ARG A 254 -5.78 10.48 23.72
N ILE A 255 -6.13 9.20 23.71
CA ILE A 255 -5.73 8.26 22.66
C ILE A 255 -6.24 8.74 21.29
N LEU A 256 -7.48 9.24 21.25
CA LEU A 256 -8.09 9.83 20.08
C LEU A 256 -7.32 11.08 19.59
N THR A 257 -6.84 11.94 20.49
CA THR A 257 -5.96 13.07 20.09
C THR A 257 -4.71 12.60 19.35
N ILE A 258 -4.07 11.52 19.82
CA ILE A 258 -2.90 10.95 19.14
C ILE A 258 -3.28 10.37 17.77
N TRP A 259 -4.47 9.77 17.64
CA TRP A 259 -4.97 9.30 16.35
C TRP A 259 -5.12 10.43 15.34
N TYR A 260 -5.70 11.57 15.72
CA TYR A 260 -5.84 12.71 14.80
C TYR A 260 -4.48 13.17 14.25
N GLN A 261 -3.46 13.19 15.10
CA GLN A 261 -2.10 13.57 14.70
C GLN A 261 -1.50 12.58 13.68
N VAL A 262 -1.64 11.27 13.93
CA VAL A 262 -1.08 10.21 13.07
C VAL A 262 -1.88 10.03 11.78
N LEU A 263 -3.20 10.19 11.84
CA LEU A 263 -4.07 10.09 10.68
C LEU A 263 -4.09 11.37 9.83
N HIS A 264 -3.54 12.47 10.37
CA HIS A 264 -3.59 13.80 9.78
C HIS A 264 -5.02 14.23 9.41
N CYS A 265 -5.98 13.96 10.31
CA CYS A 265 -7.39 14.29 10.12
C CYS A 265 -7.88 15.30 11.16
N ASN A 266 -8.96 16.01 10.83
CA ASN A 266 -9.55 17.02 11.70
C ASN A 266 -10.16 16.38 12.96
N GLU A 267 -10.19 17.15 14.07
CA GLU A 267 -10.75 16.77 15.37
C GLU A 267 -12.28 16.57 15.33
N ASN A 268 -12.72 15.48 14.70
CA ASN A 268 -14.12 15.06 14.56
C ASN A 268 -14.34 13.75 15.31
N TYR A 269 -15.40 13.63 16.10
CA TYR A 269 -15.67 12.48 16.97
C TYR A 269 -15.48 11.11 16.28
N ILE A 270 -14.61 10.24 16.82
CA ILE A 270 -14.47 8.85 16.40
C ILE A 270 -14.96 7.97 17.57
N SER A 271 -15.84 7.02 17.29
CA SER A 271 -16.32 6.10 18.33
C SER A 271 -15.20 5.19 18.83
N GLY A 272 -15.26 4.80 20.11
CA GLY A 272 -14.24 3.95 20.74
C GLY A 272 -14.08 2.56 20.08
N ALA A 273 -15.12 2.10 19.37
CA ALA A 273 -15.15 0.83 18.65
C ALA A 273 -14.73 0.95 17.17
N THR A 274 -14.54 2.16 16.66
CA THR A 274 -14.14 2.38 15.26
C THR A 274 -12.73 1.87 15.03
N SER A 275 -12.55 1.07 13.97
CA SER A 275 -11.24 0.53 13.59
C SER A 275 -10.36 1.63 12.99
N PHE A 276 -9.09 1.69 13.36
CA PHE A 276 -8.08 2.58 12.80
C PHE A 276 -8.03 2.49 11.28
N PHE A 277 -8.14 1.28 10.72
CA PHE A 277 -8.11 1.05 9.28
C PHE A 277 -9.37 1.56 8.55
N SER A 278 -10.50 1.66 9.26
CA SER A 278 -11.75 2.20 8.70
C SER A 278 -11.74 3.73 8.58
N VAL A 279 -10.86 4.41 9.31
CA VAL A 279 -10.72 5.87 9.31
C VAL A 279 -9.47 6.35 8.56
N GLY A 280 -9.00 5.57 7.59
CA GLY A 280 -7.83 5.91 6.77
C GLY A 280 -6.48 5.52 7.39
N GLY A 281 -6.48 4.70 8.43
CA GLY A 281 -5.26 4.10 8.95
C GLY A 281 -4.73 2.97 8.06
N HIS A 282 -3.43 2.76 8.08
CA HIS A 282 -2.74 1.63 7.44
C HIS A 282 -1.53 1.20 8.27
N SER A 283 -0.88 0.10 7.91
CA SER A 283 0.18 -0.52 8.75
C SER A 283 1.31 0.44 9.10
N LEU A 284 1.75 1.31 8.18
CA LEU A 284 2.83 2.28 8.46
C LEU A 284 2.41 3.32 9.50
N ARG A 285 1.22 3.91 9.36
CA ARG A 285 0.65 4.82 10.38
C ARG A 285 0.40 4.10 11.70
N PHE A 286 0.02 2.83 11.64
CA PHE A 286 -0.18 2.02 12.85
C PHE A 286 1.16 1.76 13.57
N ILE A 287 2.25 1.54 12.83
CA ILE A 287 3.61 1.44 13.38
C ILE A 287 4.04 2.79 13.97
N GLU A 288 3.78 3.90 13.30
CA GLU A 288 4.05 5.24 13.85
C GLU A 288 3.27 5.44 15.17
N LEU A 289 1.99 5.10 15.19
CA LEU A 289 1.14 5.18 16.38
C LEU A 289 1.72 4.35 17.53
N TYR A 290 2.16 3.12 17.25
CA TYR A 290 2.82 2.26 18.23
C TYR A 290 4.05 2.93 18.85
N TYR A 291 4.94 3.49 18.03
CA TYR A 291 6.15 4.15 18.54
C TYR A 291 5.86 5.47 19.27
N ARG A 292 4.83 6.22 18.85
CA ARG A 292 4.35 7.38 19.63
C ARG A 292 3.84 6.94 20.99
N TYR A 293 3.04 5.87 21.06
CA TYR A 293 2.63 5.31 22.34
C TYR A 293 3.83 4.84 23.17
N GLN A 294 4.78 4.16 22.54
CA GLN A 294 5.97 3.69 23.24
C GLN A 294 6.71 4.85 23.92
N SER A 295 6.88 5.97 23.22
CA SER A 295 7.51 7.17 23.75
C SER A 295 6.69 7.84 24.85
N LEU A 296 5.37 7.96 24.67
CA LEU A 296 4.49 8.68 25.60
C LEU A 296 4.19 7.90 26.88
N PHE A 297 4.07 6.58 26.78
CA PHE A 297 3.75 5.68 27.88
C PHE A 297 4.98 4.99 28.47
N ASN A 298 6.16 5.19 27.88
CA ASN A 298 7.44 4.66 28.33
C ASN A 298 7.42 3.15 28.64
N PHE A 299 6.89 2.38 27.69
CA PHE A 299 6.93 0.92 27.74
C PHE A 299 8.00 0.34 26.80
N ASP A 300 8.49 -0.85 27.10
CA ASP A 300 9.37 -1.59 26.20
C ASP A 300 8.58 -2.52 25.26
N ALA A 301 9.21 -2.94 24.17
CA ALA A 301 8.59 -3.85 23.20
C ALA A 301 8.30 -5.25 23.77
N HIS A 302 8.84 -5.58 24.95
CA HIS A 302 8.53 -6.81 25.67
C HIS A 302 7.19 -6.71 26.40
N SER A 303 6.84 -5.53 26.91
CA SER A 303 5.60 -5.26 27.66
C SER A 303 4.38 -5.18 26.74
N LEU A 304 4.54 -4.63 25.53
CA LEU A 304 3.53 -4.63 24.49
C LEU A 304 4.19 -4.84 23.14
N SER A 305 4.07 -6.04 22.58
CA SER A 305 4.62 -6.31 21.25
C SER A 305 3.80 -5.60 20.16
N ILE A 306 4.47 -5.20 19.08
CA ILE A 306 3.79 -4.62 17.91
C ILE A 306 2.79 -5.60 17.26
N GLY A 307 3.05 -6.90 17.35
CA GLY A 307 2.14 -7.93 16.84
C GLY A 307 0.83 -7.98 17.61
N LEU A 308 0.88 -7.88 18.95
CA LEU A 308 -0.33 -7.79 19.79
C LEU A 308 -1.08 -6.48 19.53
N PHE A 309 -0.34 -5.39 19.40
CA PHE A 309 -0.90 -4.07 19.07
C PHE A 309 -1.66 -4.10 17.74
N LEU A 310 -1.10 -4.72 16.68
CA LEU A 310 -1.73 -4.85 15.36
C LEU A 310 -3.05 -5.62 15.36
N GLN A 311 -3.31 -6.46 16.37
CA GLN A 311 -4.55 -7.22 16.50
C GLN A 311 -5.68 -6.43 17.18
N GLN A 312 -5.40 -5.23 17.68
CA GLN A 312 -6.29 -4.45 18.53
C GLN A 312 -6.60 -3.09 17.89
N PRO A 313 -7.30 -3.03 16.75
CA PRO A 313 -7.29 -1.84 15.90
C PRO A 313 -8.21 -0.69 16.36
N THR A 314 -8.72 -0.68 17.59
CA THR A 314 -9.70 0.33 18.05
C THR A 314 -9.17 1.15 19.22
N ILE A 315 -9.68 2.37 19.40
CA ILE A 315 -9.34 3.26 20.52
C ILE A 315 -9.55 2.55 21.87
N ARG A 316 -10.68 1.85 22.03
CA ARG A 316 -11.01 1.15 23.27
C ARG A 316 -10.06 -0.02 23.54
N GLN A 317 -9.70 -0.78 22.51
CA GLN A 317 -8.72 -1.86 22.68
C GLN A 317 -7.31 -1.32 22.97
N HIS A 318 -6.89 -0.24 22.30
CA HIS A 318 -5.64 0.45 22.65
C HIS A 318 -5.65 0.95 24.10
N ALA A 319 -6.76 1.55 24.55
CA ALA A 319 -6.92 2.01 25.92
C ALA A 319 -6.75 0.86 26.92
N GLN A 320 -7.40 -0.27 26.67
CA GLN A 320 -7.27 -1.47 27.50
C GLN A 320 -5.84 -1.99 27.53
N LEU A 321 -5.19 -2.13 26.37
CA LEU A 321 -3.79 -2.57 26.29
C LEU A 321 -2.87 -1.67 27.11
N LEU A 322 -2.98 -0.35 26.92
CA LEU A 322 -2.10 0.63 27.58
C LEU A 322 -2.35 0.70 29.09
N GLN A 323 -3.58 0.47 29.56
CA GLN A 323 -3.90 0.42 30.99
C GLN A 323 -3.38 -0.85 31.68
N THR A 324 -3.14 -1.94 30.93
CA THR A 324 -2.56 -3.18 31.49
C THR A 324 -1.04 -3.13 31.62
N LEU A 325 -0.39 -2.10 31.08
CA LEU A 325 1.06 -1.94 31.19
C LEU A 325 1.48 -1.70 32.66
N PRO A 326 2.62 -2.24 33.09
CA PRO A 326 3.16 -1.97 34.42
C PRO A 326 3.40 -0.47 34.59
N SER A 327 2.84 0.12 35.65
CA SER A 327 3.12 1.51 36.01
C SER A 327 4.61 1.66 36.33
N ASN A 328 5.40 2.19 35.39
CA ASN A 328 6.71 2.73 35.75
C ASN A 328 6.47 4.01 36.56
N ASP A 329 6.58 3.86 37.88
CA ASP A 329 6.08 4.75 38.95
C ASP A 329 6.74 6.14 39.03
N THR A 330 7.40 6.61 37.97
CA THR A 330 8.08 7.91 37.92
C THR A 330 7.44 8.94 36.98
N GLN A 331 6.49 8.57 36.10
CA GLN A 331 5.89 9.54 35.15
C GLN A 331 4.37 9.49 34.98
N THR A 332 3.64 8.59 35.63
CA THR A 332 2.17 8.65 35.68
C THR A 332 1.63 9.96 36.28
N LYS A 333 2.46 10.71 37.02
CA LYS A 333 2.16 12.06 37.52
C LYS A 333 2.60 13.23 36.61
N GLN A 334 3.30 12.99 35.50
CA GLN A 334 3.75 14.02 34.55
C GLN A 334 2.85 14.18 33.32
N TRP A 335 1.66 13.57 33.31
CA TRP A 335 0.68 13.70 32.22
C TRP A 335 0.00 15.08 32.14
N GLN A 336 0.03 15.88 33.21
CA GLN A 336 -0.55 17.23 33.21
C GLN A 336 0.37 18.28 32.54
N SER A 337 1.62 17.94 32.22
CA SER A 337 2.65 18.89 31.77
C SER A 337 3.33 18.52 30.45
N LEU A 338 2.90 17.45 29.78
CA LEU A 338 3.46 17.05 28.49
C LEU A 338 2.83 17.89 27.38
N ASP A 339 3.63 18.78 26.80
CA ASP A 339 3.27 19.51 25.59
C ASP A 339 3.14 18.50 24.44
N ILE A 340 1.92 18.30 23.96
CA ILE A 340 1.54 17.28 22.98
C ILE A 340 2.17 17.55 21.59
N ASN A 341 2.88 18.68 21.47
CA ASN A 341 3.66 19.09 20.30
C ASN A 341 5.11 18.59 20.32
N GLU A 342 5.64 18.10 21.45
CA GLU A 342 7.03 17.65 21.58
C GLU A 342 7.25 16.14 21.30
N GLY A 343 6.25 15.49 20.69
CA GLY A 343 6.33 14.10 20.24
C GLY A 343 7.17 13.95 18.97
N THR A 344 8.47 13.77 19.15
CA THR A 344 9.43 13.11 18.25
C THR A 344 9.44 13.54 16.77
N THR A 345 10.44 14.35 16.42
CA THR A 345 11.06 14.43 15.08
C THR A 345 11.72 13.10 14.70
N PHE A 346 10.93 12.06 14.42
CA PHE A 346 11.39 10.94 13.61
C PHE A 346 10.78 11.14 12.22
N LEU A 347 11.64 11.42 11.23
CA LEU A 347 11.34 11.78 9.84
C LEU A 347 11.10 13.29 9.58
N ASN A 348 12.19 14.07 9.66
CA ASN A 348 12.31 15.30 8.86
C ASN A 348 13.41 15.13 7.82
#